data_AF-A0ABD4WMK9-F1
#
_entry.id   AF-A0ABD4WMK9-F1
#
_cell.length_a   1.000
_cell.length_b   1.000
_cell.length_c   1.000
_cell.angle_alpha   90.00
_cell.angle_beta   90.00
_cell.angle_gamma   90.00
#
_symmetry.space_group_name_H-M   'P 1'
#
loop_
_entity.id
_entity.type
_entity.pdbx_description
1 polymer ?
#
loop_
_entity_poly.entity_id
_entity_poly.type
_entity_poly.pdbx_seq_one_letter_code
_entity_poly.pdbx_strand_id
1 'polypeptide(L)'
;MSLREELLAQEYEERTKPRGFVYFKDADGQVVAKTCRKCGELKHAKNYHHKSDGFGQLGPYCKVCVSVLDRDYYVENRERVKRVKNAYYHRKRAEQLSFNLFEDNE
;
A
#
# COMPACT_ATOMS: atom_id res chain seq x y z
N MET A 1 -17.97 15.34 -13.67
CA MET A 1 -18.59 14.14 -13.10
C MET A 1 -17.80 13.76 -11.87
N SER A 2 -18.47 13.51 -10.75
CA SER A 2 -17.81 12.94 -9.57
C SER A 2 -17.60 11.44 -9.77
N LEU A 3 -16.59 10.87 -9.13
CA LEU A 3 -16.36 9.41 -9.17
C LEU A 3 -17.61 8.62 -8.75
N ARG A 4 -18.39 9.15 -7.81
CA ARG A 4 -19.64 8.53 -7.36
C ARG A 4 -20.67 8.45 -8.50
N GLU A 5 -20.87 9.53 -9.24
CA GLU A 5 -21.78 9.57 -10.40
C GLU A 5 -21.34 8.59 -11.49
N GLU A 6 -20.03 8.52 -11.76
CA GLU A 6 -19.48 7.60 -12.77
C GLU A 6 -19.71 6.14 -12.41
N LEU A 7 -19.61 5.79 -11.12
CA LEU A 7 -19.85 4.43 -10.64
C LEU A 7 -21.34 4.07 -10.67
N LEU A 8 -22.22 5.02 -10.32
CA LEU A 8 -23.67 4.83 -10.42
C LEU A 8 -24.13 4.68 -11.87
N ALA A 9 -23.53 5.43 -12.80
CA ALA A 9 -23.81 5.30 -14.24
C ALA A 9 -23.36 3.94 -14.82
N GLN A 10 -22.40 3.28 -14.19
CA GLN A 10 -21.95 1.92 -14.52
C GLN A 10 -22.74 0.84 -13.77
N GLU A 11 -23.86 1.20 -13.14
CA GLU A 11 -24.75 0.29 -12.40
C GLU A 11 -24.08 -0.44 -11.23
N TYR A 12 -22.99 0.12 -10.68
CA TYR A 12 -22.37 -0.43 -9.47
C TYR A 12 -23.24 -0.18 -8.23
N GLU A 13 -23.29 -1.16 -7.34
CA GLU A 13 -24.10 -1.09 -6.13
C GLU A 13 -23.39 -0.25 -5.06
N GLU A 14 -23.98 0.91 -4.70
CA GLU A 14 -23.52 1.71 -3.58
C GLU A 14 -23.97 1.11 -2.24
N ARG A 15 -23.03 0.97 -1.31
CA ARG A 15 -23.27 0.50 0.05
C ARG A 15 -22.59 1.41 1.07
N THR A 16 -23.24 1.55 2.22
CA THR A 16 -22.73 2.38 3.32
C THR A 16 -22.61 1.55 4.59
N LYS A 17 -21.49 1.69 5.29
CA LYS A 17 -21.25 1.13 6.64
C LYS A 17 -21.31 2.25 7.70
N PRO A 18 -21.41 1.90 8.99
CA PRO A 18 -21.37 2.88 10.09
C PRO A 18 -20.18 3.84 9.96
N ARG A 19 -20.36 5.07 10.46
CA ARG A 19 -19.39 6.19 10.36
C ARG A 19 -19.17 6.71 8.93
N GLY A 20 -20.17 6.55 8.05
CA GLY A 20 -20.14 7.14 6.71
C GLY A 20 -19.16 6.48 5.73
N PHE A 21 -18.78 5.24 5.97
CA PHE A 21 -17.89 4.50 5.06
C PHE A 21 -18.68 4.03 3.85
N VAL A 22 -18.45 4.70 2.71
CA VAL A 22 -19.09 4.37 1.42
C VAL A 22 -18.18 3.45 0.61
N TYR A 23 -18.78 2.47 -0.05
CA TYR A 23 -18.08 1.58 -0.97
C TYR A 23 -19.04 1.10 -2.07
N PHE A 24 -18.45 0.69 -3.19
CA PHE A 24 -19.16 0.20 -4.37
C PHE A 24 -18.76 -1.23 -4.65
N LYS A 25 -19.73 -2.03 -5.10
CA LYS A 25 -19.54 -3.41 -5.53
C LYS A 25 -20.00 -3.62 -6.97
N ASP A 26 -19.36 -4.57 -7.64
CA ASP A 26 -19.85 -5.12 -8.90
C ASP A 26 -20.89 -6.22 -8.70
N ALA A 27 -21.41 -6.74 -9.82
CA ALA A 27 -22.39 -7.82 -9.85
C ALA A 27 -21.86 -9.11 -9.19
N ASP A 28 -20.54 -9.33 -9.22
CA ASP A 28 -19.87 -10.46 -8.58
C ASP A 28 -19.65 -10.23 -7.06
N GLY A 29 -20.02 -9.06 -6.55
CA GLY A 29 -19.89 -8.67 -5.14
C GLY A 29 -18.49 -8.19 -4.74
N GLN A 30 -17.58 -8.05 -5.71
CA GLN A 30 -16.22 -7.58 -5.54
C GLN A 30 -16.20 -6.05 -5.39
N VAL A 31 -15.31 -5.54 -4.52
CA VAL A 31 -15.25 -4.11 -4.19
C VAL A 31 -14.49 -3.36 -5.27
N VAL A 32 -15.18 -2.50 -6.01
CA VAL A 32 -14.61 -1.70 -7.13
C VAL A 32 -14.15 -0.30 -6.72
N ALA A 33 -14.74 0.25 -5.66
CA ALA A 33 -14.33 1.53 -5.07
C ALA A 33 -14.68 1.57 -3.59
N LYS A 34 -13.91 2.33 -2.81
CA LYS A 34 -14.19 2.56 -1.40
C LYS A 34 -13.63 3.88 -0.90
N THR A 35 -14.17 4.35 0.22
CA THR A 35 -13.65 5.52 0.92
C THR A 35 -12.30 5.21 1.60
N CYS A 36 -11.32 6.09 1.43
CA CYS A 36 -10.05 6.01 2.16
C CYS A 36 -10.26 6.38 3.63
N ARG A 37 -9.80 5.54 4.57
CA ARG A 37 -9.93 5.85 6.00
C ARG A 37 -9.02 6.96 6.51
N LYS A 38 -8.03 7.38 5.71
CA LYS A 38 -7.10 8.46 6.06
C LYS A 38 -7.57 9.82 5.53
N CYS A 39 -7.83 9.93 4.23
CA CYS A 39 -8.25 11.19 3.61
C CYS A 39 -9.77 11.36 3.45
N GLY A 40 -10.58 10.33 3.69
CA GLY A 40 -12.05 10.42 3.59
C GLY A 40 -12.62 10.45 2.16
N GLU A 41 -11.77 10.47 1.14
CA GLU A 41 -12.22 10.52 -0.25
C GLU A 41 -12.53 9.12 -0.82
N LEU A 42 -13.57 9.04 -1.66
CA LEU A 42 -13.92 7.87 -2.46
C LEU A 42 -12.87 7.66 -3.56
N LYS A 43 -12.36 6.43 -3.70
CA LYS A 43 -11.38 6.06 -4.72
C LYS A 43 -11.63 4.65 -5.25
N HIS A 44 -11.28 4.43 -6.51
CA HIS A 44 -11.26 3.08 -7.09
C HIS A 44 -10.32 2.13 -6.35
N ALA A 45 -10.64 0.83 -6.40
CA ALA A 45 -9.86 -0.26 -5.85
C ALA A 45 -8.40 -0.25 -6.30
N LYS A 46 -8.13 0.10 -7.57
CA LYS A 46 -6.77 0.24 -8.14
C LYS A 46 -5.88 1.24 -7.39
N ASN A 47 -6.47 2.17 -6.66
CA ASN A 47 -5.75 3.17 -5.86
C ASN A 47 -5.43 2.70 -4.44
N TYR A 48 -5.63 1.41 -4.14
CA TYR A 48 -5.26 0.77 -2.88
C TYR A 48 -4.27 -0.35 -3.13
N HIS A 49 -3.47 -0.68 -2.11
CA HIS A 49 -2.62 -1.87 -2.13
C HIS A 49 -3.48 -3.11 -1.83
N HIS A 50 -3.16 -4.23 -2.47
CA HIS A 50 -3.77 -5.52 -2.16
C HIS A 50 -3.38 -5.95 -0.74
N LYS A 51 -4.36 -6.45 0.01
CA LYS A 51 -4.17 -6.99 1.36
C LYS A 51 -5.21 -8.08 1.61
N SER A 52 -4.76 -9.32 1.79
CA SER A 52 -5.64 -10.50 1.88
C SER A 52 -6.67 -10.42 3.01
N ASP A 53 -6.28 -9.84 4.15
CA ASP A 53 -7.13 -9.61 5.33
C ASP A 53 -7.90 -8.27 5.28
N GLY A 54 -7.74 -7.49 4.21
CA GLY A 54 -8.34 -6.18 4.05
C GLY A 54 -9.80 -6.23 3.58
N PHE A 55 -10.58 -5.19 3.90
CA PHE A 55 -11.93 -5.05 3.34
C PHE A 55 -11.88 -4.95 1.82
N GLY A 56 -12.49 -5.93 1.13
CA GLY A 56 -12.43 -6.09 -0.32
C GLY A 56 -11.07 -6.55 -0.84
N GLN A 57 -10.25 -7.19 -0.01
CA GLN A 57 -8.84 -7.50 -0.27
C GLN A 57 -7.97 -6.26 -0.52
N LEU A 58 -8.37 -5.12 0.04
CA LEU A 58 -7.69 -3.84 -0.12
C LEU A 58 -7.29 -3.26 1.23
N GLY A 59 -6.12 -2.64 1.27
CA GLY A 59 -5.64 -1.88 2.43
C GLY A 59 -6.60 -0.76 2.85
N PRO A 60 -6.54 -0.30 4.11
CA PRO A 60 -7.46 0.73 4.63
C PRO A 60 -7.20 2.13 4.06
N TYR A 61 -5.98 2.39 3.56
CA TYR A 61 -5.52 3.68 3.06
C TYR A 61 -5.19 3.60 1.57
N CYS A 62 -5.43 4.69 0.84
CA CYS A 62 -5.06 4.77 -0.56
C CYS A 62 -3.53 4.87 -0.72
N LYS A 63 -3.02 4.50 -1.89
CA LYS A 63 -1.60 4.52 -2.26
C LYS A 63 -0.94 5.88 -1.98
N VAL A 64 -1.66 6.98 -2.23
CA VAL A 64 -1.18 8.34 -1.96
C VAL A 64 -0.96 8.57 -0.47
N CYS A 65 -1.95 8.22 0.37
CA CYS A 65 -1.82 8.36 1.83
C CYS A 65 -0.70 7.47 2.38
N VAL A 66 -0.53 6.25 1.85
CA VAL A 66 0.57 5.36 2.23
C VAL A 66 1.91 5.99 1.84
N SER A 67 2.04 6.51 0.62
CA SER A 67 3.27 7.14 0.16
C SER A 67 3.68 8.35 1.01
N VAL A 68 2.71 9.15 1.48
CA VAL A 68 2.98 10.27 2.39
C VAL A 68 3.47 9.74 3.74
N LEU A 69 2.77 8.78 4.32
CA LEU A 69 3.17 8.15 5.59
C LEU A 69 4.58 7.55 5.52
N ASP A 70 4.90 6.85 4.44
CA ASP A 70 6.21 6.26 4.24
C ASP A 70 7.29 7.34 4.15
N ARG A 71 7.04 8.42 3.39
CA ARG A 71 7.96 9.55 3.28
C ARG A 71 8.22 10.18 4.65
N ASP A 72 7.16 10.46 5.41
CA ASP A 72 7.26 11.08 6.74
C ASP A 72 8.06 10.17 7.68
N TYR A 73 7.78 8.86 7.65
CA TYR A 73 8.54 7.87 8.41
C TYR A 73 10.04 7.90 8.09
N TYR A 74 10.41 7.94 6.81
CA TYR A 74 11.81 8.02 6.38
C TYR A 74 12.49 9.32 6.83
N VAL A 75 11.77 10.44 6.80
CA VAL A 75 12.30 11.75 7.22
C VAL A 75 12.53 11.77 8.73
N GLU A 76 11.54 11.35 9.52
CA GLU A 76 11.62 11.32 10.98
C GLU A 76 12.65 10.31 11.50
N ASN A 77 12.79 9.17 10.82
CA ASN A 77 13.67 8.08 11.24
C ASN A 77 14.97 8.00 10.43
N ARG A 78 15.36 9.10 9.77
CA ARG A 78 16.47 9.11 8.80
C ARG A 78 17.74 8.44 9.32
N GLU A 79 18.18 8.80 10.52
CA GLU A 79 19.40 8.24 11.13
C GLU A 79 19.26 6.75 11.49
N ARG A 80 18.09 6.35 11.98
CA ARG A 80 17.78 4.94 12.28
C ARG A 80 17.83 4.10 11.00
N VAL A 81 17.16 4.56 9.95
CA VAL A 81 17.10 3.88 8.65
C VAL A 81 18.51 3.79 8.03
N LYS A 82 19.31 4.87 8.12
CA LYS A 82 20.69 4.88 7.62
C LYS A 82 21.55 3.84 8.34
N ARG A 83 21.48 3.76 9.68
CA ARG A 83 22.20 2.74 10.47
C ARG A 83 21.84 1.32 10.05
N VAL A 84 20.55 1.03 9.92
CA VAL A 84 20.07 -0.30 9.50
C VAL A 84 20.54 -0.64 8.09
N LYS A 85 20.43 0.30 7.14
CA LYS A 85 20.92 0.09 5.76
C LYS A 85 22.43 -0.16 5.71
N ASN A 86 23.22 0.63 6.45
CA ASN A 86 24.67 0.44 6.51
C ASN A 86 25.02 -0.94 7.08
N ALA A 87 24.39 -1.36 8.18
CA ALA A 87 24.62 -2.68 8.76
C ALA A 87 24.28 -3.83 7.79
N TYR A 88 23.22 -3.69 6.99
CA TYR A 88 22.91 -4.63 5.92
C TYR A 88 24.02 -4.71 4.87
N TYR A 89 24.47 -3.57 4.33
CA TYR A 89 25.50 -3.54 3.30
C TYR A 89 26.86 -4.05 3.80
N HIS A 90 27.22 -3.76 5.05
CA HIS A 90 28.45 -4.29 5.64
C HIS A 90 28.41 -5.83 5.74
N ARG A 91 27.28 -6.42 6.15
CA ARG A 91 27.10 -7.88 6.17
C ARG A 91 27.17 -8.48 4.77
N LYS A 92 26.40 -7.94 3.82
CA LYS A 92 26.38 -8.44 2.44
C LYS A 92 27.75 -8.36 1.77
N ARG A 93 28.51 -7.28 2.01
CA ARG A 93 29.87 -7.13 1.50
C ARG A 93 30.81 -8.16 2.12
N ALA A 94 30.68 -8.44 3.42
CA ALA A 94 31.48 -9.47 4.09
C ALA A 94 31.15 -10.87 3.55
N GLU A 95 29.87 -11.19 3.32
CA GLU A 95 29.43 -12.44 2.69
C GLU A 95 30.03 -12.59 1.28
N GLN A 96 29.94 -11.56 0.44
CA GLN A 96 30.56 -11.57 -0.89
C GLN A 96 32.09 -11.72 -0.84
N LEU A 97 32.75 -11.01 0.09
CA LEU A 97 34.21 -11.15 0.25
C LEU A 97 34.59 -12.56 0.69
N SER A 98 33.83 -13.14 1.64
CA SER A 98 34.05 -14.51 2.09
C SER A 98 33.85 -15.50 0.95
N PHE A 99 32.79 -15.35 0.17
CA PHE A 99 32.51 -16.21 -0.98
C PHE A 99 33.65 -16.16 -2.01
N ASN A 100 34.11 -14.96 -2.38
CA ASN A 100 35.21 -14.80 -3.32
C ASN A 100 36.54 -15.38 -2.79
N LEU A 101 36.82 -15.25 -1.49
CA LEU A 101 38.04 -15.82 -0.87
C LEU A 101 38.07 -17.37 -0.86
N PHE A 102 36.91 -18.03 -0.96
CA PHE A 102 36.81 -19.48 -1.02
C PHE A 102 36.70 -20.04 -2.45
N GLU A 103 36.46 -19.21 -3.47
CA GLU A 103 36.45 -19.61 -4.89
C GLU A 103 37.83 -19.48 -5.57
N ASP A 104 38.74 -18.64 -5.06
CA ASP A 104 40.10 -18.47 -5.61
C ASP A 104 41.10 -19.59 -5.17
N ASN A 105 40.61 -20.74 -4.69
CA ASN A 105 41.41 -21.89 -4.20
C ASN A 105 41.07 -23.23 -4.90
N GLU A 106 40.71 -23.21 -6.18
CA GLU A 106 40.72 -24.37 -7.10
C GLU A 106 41.56 -24.06 -8.35
#